data_AF-A0A7G9YHN1-F1
#
_entry.id   AF-A0A7G9YHN1-F1
#
_cell.length_a   1.000
_cell.length_b   1.000
_cell.length_c   1.000
_cell.angle_alpha   90.00
_cell.angle_beta   90.00
_cell.angle_gamma   90.00
#
_symmetry.space_group_name_H-M   'P 1'
#
loop_
_entity.id
_entity.type
_entity.pdbx_description
1 polymer ?
#
loop_
_entity_poly.entity_id
_entity_poly.type
_entity_poly.pdbx_seq_one_letter_code
_entity_poly.pdbx_strand_id
1 'polypeptide(L)'
;MVYDNILLDCTEFSMSENVEIPEERFYSLGYRYSEMVGEQLGKSMKVVKAYAQYTHKYDETVVNIKKLLRDYERQEQFIISLLDEDLLKDIEKALETKDRWKRRYAVKTISKRIAANSVNIQFEKWMPVRPDDLTTYKIGNFRILDEQFYDKEGVGRNVDLKNPISGTVIC
;
A
#
# COMPACT_ATOMS: atom_id res chain seq x y z
N MET A 1 2.08 12.47 24.93
CA MET A 1 3.37 12.01 24.40
C MET A 1 4.04 13.25 23.81
N VAL A 2 5.22 13.64 24.29
CA VAL A 2 5.75 15.02 24.15
C VAL A 2 6.46 15.27 22.80
N TYR A 3 6.61 14.24 21.96
CA TYR A 3 7.17 14.37 20.61
C TYR A 3 6.15 13.91 19.56
N ASP A 4 5.99 14.72 18.52
CA ASP A 4 5.18 14.43 17.33
C ASP A 4 5.86 13.30 16.52
N ASN A 5 5.09 12.37 15.93
CA ASN A 5 5.65 11.19 15.25
C ASN A 5 6.63 11.58 14.13
N ILE A 6 6.36 12.69 13.44
CA ILE A 6 7.21 13.26 12.40
C ILE A 6 8.61 13.61 12.95
N LEU A 7 8.70 14.10 14.19
CA LEU A 7 9.97 14.45 14.82
C LEU A 7 10.77 13.20 15.20
N LEU A 8 10.09 12.13 15.60
CA LEU A 8 10.73 10.85 15.93
C LEU A 8 11.30 10.19 14.67
N ASP A 9 10.54 10.14 13.57
CA ASP A 9 10.99 9.56 12.30
C ASP A 9 12.17 10.35 11.70
N CYS A 10 12.12 11.69 11.74
CA CYS A 10 13.22 12.54 11.28
C CYS A 10 14.49 12.38 12.14
N THR A 11 14.32 12.16 13.45
CA THR A 11 15.45 11.92 14.36
C THR A 11 16.03 10.52 14.13
N GLU A 12 15.19 9.49 14.03
CA GLU A 12 15.62 8.12 13.75
C GLU A 12 16.37 8.04 12.42
N PHE A 13 15.84 8.67 11.36
CA PHE A 13 16.49 8.68 10.06
C PHE A 13 17.81 9.46 10.05
N SER A 14 17.90 10.60 10.76
CA SER A 14 19.17 11.35 10.87
C SER A 14 20.23 10.63 11.70
N MET A 15 19.79 9.78 12.64
CA MET A 15 20.63 9.06 13.60
C MET A 15 20.95 7.61 13.22
N SER A 16 20.29 7.07 12.18
CA SER A 16 20.22 5.63 11.87
C SER A 16 21.56 4.88 11.71
N GLU A 17 22.68 5.59 11.61
CA GLU A 17 24.03 5.00 11.45
C GLU A 17 25.03 5.37 12.56
N ASN A 18 24.69 6.24 13.53
CA ASN A 18 25.66 6.71 14.53
C ASN A 18 25.03 6.79 15.93
N VAL A 19 25.34 5.83 16.79
CA VAL A 19 24.96 5.85 18.23
C VAL A 19 25.77 6.88 19.02
N GLU A 20 26.97 7.22 18.53
CA GLU A 20 27.83 8.26 19.08
C GLU A 20 28.17 9.30 18.00
N ILE A 21 27.88 10.57 18.29
CA ILE A 21 28.16 11.68 17.39
C ILE A 21 29.38 12.44 17.92
N PRO A 22 30.50 12.48 17.18
CA PRO A 22 31.58 13.40 17.50
C PRO A 22 31.11 14.84 17.29
N GLU A 23 31.55 15.77 18.14
CA GLU A 23 31.11 17.18 18.14
C GLU A 23 31.21 17.84 16.75
N GLU A 24 32.25 17.51 15.99
CA GLU A 24 32.47 17.97 14.62
C GLU A 24 31.31 17.67 13.65
N ARG A 25 30.56 16.59 13.89
CA ARG A 25 29.42 16.17 13.07
C ARG A 25 28.08 16.66 13.60
N PHE A 26 28.02 17.19 14.81
CA PHE A 26 26.77 17.62 15.46
C PHE A 26 26.00 18.65 14.63
N TYR A 27 26.68 19.70 14.17
CA TYR A 27 26.06 20.75 13.36
C TYR A 27 25.55 20.23 12.01
N SER A 28 26.31 19.35 11.36
CA SER A 28 25.91 18.77 10.06
C SER A 28 24.65 17.89 10.19
N LEU A 29 24.55 17.13 11.28
CA LEU A 29 23.39 16.30 11.58
C LEU A 29 22.18 17.13 12.00
N GLY A 30 22.38 18.18 12.80
CA GLY A 30 21.33 19.14 13.16
C GLY A 30 20.76 19.88 11.97
N TYR A 31 21.60 20.27 11.01
CA TYR A 31 21.16 20.88 9.75
C TYR A 31 20.31 19.91 8.93
N ARG A 32 20.80 18.67 8.73
CA ARG A 32 20.08 17.62 7.99
C ARG A 32 18.74 17.28 8.64
N TYR A 33 18.69 17.19 9.97
CA TYR A 33 17.45 17.01 10.72
C TYR A 33 16.47 18.17 10.47
N SER A 34 16.95 19.42 10.56
CA SER A 34 16.12 20.60 10.37
C SER A 34 15.55 20.71 8.95
N GLU A 35 16.34 20.37 7.93
CA GLU A 35 15.85 20.28 6.55
C GLU A 35 14.74 19.23 6.41
N MET A 36 14.93 18.02 6.94
CA MET A 36 13.94 16.95 6.85
C MET A 36 12.63 17.30 7.57
N VAL A 37 12.72 17.91 8.75
CA VAL A 37 11.53 18.41 9.47
C VAL A 37 10.83 19.50 8.66
N GLY A 38 11.58 20.42 8.06
CA GLY A 38 11.05 21.46 7.19
C GLY A 38 10.32 20.91 5.96
N GLU A 39 10.88 19.89 5.30
CA GLU A 39 10.25 19.23 4.16
C GLU A 39 8.96 18.49 4.54
N GLN A 40 8.96 17.75 5.65
CA GLN A 40 7.78 17.01 6.11
C GLN A 40 6.65 17.95 6.55
N LEU A 41 6.96 19.04 7.26
CA LEU A 41 6.00 20.10 7.56
C LEU A 41 5.48 20.77 6.28
N GLY A 42 6.35 20.94 5.28
CA GLY A 42 5.99 21.43 3.95
C GLY A 42 5.00 20.53 3.21
N LYS A 43 5.09 19.19 3.35
CA LYS A 43 4.12 18.24 2.78
C LYS A 43 2.73 18.43 3.39
N SER A 44 2.64 18.60 4.71
CA SER A 44 1.38 18.87 5.43
C SER A 44 0.71 20.15 4.93
N MET A 45 1.48 21.22 4.76
CA MET A 45 0.98 22.50 4.23
C MET A 45 0.48 22.37 2.78
N LYS A 46 1.16 21.57 1.96
CA LYS A 46 0.75 21.27 0.57
C LYS A 46 -0.60 20.56 0.53
N VAL A 47 -0.81 19.58 1.41
CA VAL A 47 -2.08 18.85 1.53
C VAL A 47 -3.21 19.79 1.98
N VAL A 48 -3.01 20.55 3.06
CA VAL A 48 -4.04 21.44 3.62
C VAL A 48 -4.46 22.51 2.61
N LYS A 49 -3.52 23.17 1.94
CA LYS A 49 -3.84 24.20 0.93
C LYS A 49 -4.53 23.62 -0.29
N ALA A 50 -4.10 22.45 -0.78
CA ALA A 50 -4.74 21.78 -1.90
C ALA A 50 -6.21 21.40 -1.58
N TYR A 51 -6.46 20.87 -0.38
CA TYR A 51 -7.82 20.60 0.09
C TYR A 51 -8.66 21.86 0.30
N ALA A 52 -8.12 22.89 0.94
CA ALA A 52 -8.83 24.15 1.21
C ALA A 52 -9.24 24.87 -0.09
N GLN A 53 -8.42 24.76 -1.14
CA GLN A 53 -8.69 25.39 -2.44
C GLN A 53 -9.47 24.48 -3.40
N TYR A 54 -9.78 23.23 -3.01
CA TYR A 54 -10.34 22.20 -3.91
C TYR A 54 -9.54 22.03 -5.21
N THR A 55 -8.22 22.19 -5.15
CA THR A 55 -7.35 22.03 -6.32
C THR A 55 -6.26 21.00 -6.07
N HIS A 56 -5.68 20.48 -7.15
CA HIS A 56 -4.45 19.69 -7.11
C HIS A 56 -3.22 20.56 -7.39
N LYS A 57 -3.22 21.81 -6.93
CA LYS A 57 -2.13 22.75 -7.19
C LYS A 57 -1.61 23.37 -5.90
N TYR A 58 -0.30 23.52 -5.81
CA TYR A 58 0.38 24.27 -4.77
C TYR A 58 1.48 25.09 -5.42
N ASP A 59 1.43 26.41 -5.27
CA ASP A 59 2.43 27.34 -5.83
C ASP A 59 2.71 27.06 -7.32
N GLU A 60 1.63 27.02 -8.12
CA GLU A 60 1.62 26.71 -9.55
C GLU A 60 2.05 25.28 -9.97
N THR A 61 2.59 24.48 -9.05
CA THR A 61 2.92 23.07 -9.29
C THR A 61 1.73 22.15 -9.09
N VAL A 62 1.59 21.13 -9.94
CA VAL A 62 0.56 20.09 -9.79
C VAL A 62 0.99 19.11 -8.71
N VAL A 63 0.17 18.97 -7.68
CA VAL A 63 0.41 18.14 -6.51
C VAL A 63 -0.56 16.96 -6.48
N ASN A 64 -0.02 15.75 -6.46
CA ASN A 64 -0.81 14.55 -6.22
C ASN A 64 -0.97 14.32 -4.72
N ILE A 65 -2.10 14.77 -4.16
CA ILE A 65 -2.42 14.65 -2.73
C ILE A 65 -2.37 13.20 -2.26
N LYS A 66 -2.86 12.24 -3.06
CA LYS A 66 -2.81 10.82 -2.70
C LYS A 66 -1.38 10.33 -2.52
N LYS A 67 -0.48 10.79 -3.40
CA LYS A 67 0.95 10.48 -3.35
C LYS A 67 1.66 11.19 -2.19
N LEU A 68 1.23 12.39 -1.80
CA LEU A 68 1.77 13.05 -0.61
C LEU A 68 1.35 12.37 0.70
N LEU A 69 0.17 11.74 0.72
CA LEU A 69 -0.37 11.07 1.90
C LEU A 69 0.01 9.59 2.02
N ARG A 70 0.42 8.95 0.92
CA ARG A 70 0.68 7.50 0.83
C ARG A 70 1.99 7.14 0.14
N ASP A 71 2.86 8.13 -0.05
CA ASP A 71 4.12 8.03 -0.81
C ASP A 71 3.98 7.28 -2.16
N TYR A 72 5.06 6.70 -2.69
CA TYR A 72 5.07 5.88 -3.91
C TYR A 72 4.65 4.43 -3.67
N GLU A 73 3.97 4.15 -2.58
CA GLU A 73 3.78 2.80 -2.09
C GLU A 73 2.66 2.10 -2.88
N ARG A 74 2.96 0.89 -3.35
CA ARG A 74 2.06 0.13 -4.20
C ARG A 74 1.17 -0.72 -3.31
N GLN A 75 -0.08 -0.29 -3.13
CA GLN A 75 -1.09 -1.08 -2.42
C GLN A 75 -1.85 -1.95 -3.43
N GLU A 76 -1.90 -3.25 -3.17
CA GLU A 76 -2.67 -4.21 -3.98
C GLU A 76 -3.70 -4.92 -3.08
N GLN A 77 -4.88 -5.14 -3.64
CA GLN A 77 -5.99 -5.82 -2.97
C GLN A 77 -6.00 -7.28 -3.42
N PHE A 78 -6.06 -8.20 -2.45
CA PHE A 78 -6.18 -9.63 -2.69
C PHE A 78 -7.48 -10.15 -2.10
N ILE A 79 -8.15 -11.03 -2.84
CA ILE A 79 -9.38 -11.72 -2.38
C ILE A 79 -8.98 -13.05 -1.76
N ILE A 80 -9.54 -13.34 -0.59
CA ILE A 80 -9.40 -14.61 0.10
C ILE A 80 -10.56 -15.50 -0.34
N SER A 81 -10.28 -16.48 -1.20
CA SER A 81 -11.31 -17.36 -1.77
C SER A 81 -12.06 -18.18 -0.73
N LEU A 82 -11.36 -18.58 0.34
CA LEU A 82 -11.91 -19.46 1.37
C LEU A 82 -12.97 -18.79 2.26
N LEU A 83 -12.99 -17.45 2.36
CA LEU A 83 -14.00 -16.73 3.14
C LEU A 83 -15.38 -16.71 2.47
N ASP A 84 -15.42 -16.83 1.13
CA ASP A 84 -16.65 -16.81 0.34
C ASP A 84 -16.40 -17.44 -1.05
N GLU A 85 -16.61 -18.75 -1.14
CA GLU A 85 -16.37 -19.53 -2.36
C GLU A 85 -17.28 -19.10 -3.53
N ASP A 86 -18.49 -18.61 -3.22
CA ASP A 86 -19.46 -18.16 -4.22
C ASP A 86 -19.11 -16.79 -4.79
N LEU A 87 -18.32 -15.99 -4.08
CA LEU A 87 -17.89 -14.66 -4.53
C LEU A 87 -17.11 -14.71 -5.85
N LEU A 88 -16.28 -15.74 -6.04
CA LEU A 88 -15.45 -15.90 -7.24
C LEU A 88 -16.33 -16.06 -8.48
N LYS A 89 -17.32 -16.95 -8.40
CA LYS A 89 -18.29 -17.19 -9.48
C LYS A 89 -19.12 -15.94 -9.76
N ASP A 90 -19.48 -15.18 -8.73
CA ASP A 90 -20.23 -13.94 -8.89
C ASP A 90 -19.40 -12.83 -9.54
N ILE A 91 -18.09 -12.75 -9.25
CA ILE A 91 -17.16 -11.85 -9.94
C ILE A 91 -17.04 -12.23 -11.42
N GLU A 92 -16.86 -13.52 -11.73
CA GLU A 92 -16.79 -14.00 -13.12
C GLU A 92 -18.05 -13.65 -13.89
N LYS A 93 -19.23 -13.98 -13.35
CA LYS A 93 -20.54 -13.62 -13.94
C LYS A 93 -20.69 -12.12 -14.14
N ALA A 94 -20.25 -11.32 -13.17
CA ALA A 94 -20.29 -9.86 -13.28
C ALA A 94 -19.44 -9.38 -14.46
N LEU A 95 -18.23 -9.94 -14.64
CA LEU A 95 -17.31 -9.56 -15.71
C LEU A 95 -17.74 -10.04 -17.10
N GLU A 96 -18.38 -11.21 -17.19
CA GLU A 96 -18.93 -11.76 -18.44
C GLU A 96 -20.06 -10.92 -19.05
N THR A 97 -20.68 -10.04 -18.24
CA THR A 97 -21.73 -9.13 -18.72
C THR A 97 -21.19 -8.22 -19.83
N LYS A 98 -21.70 -8.36 -21.06
CA LYS A 98 -21.24 -7.61 -22.25
C LYS A 98 -21.46 -6.10 -22.14
N ASP A 99 -22.57 -5.68 -21.54
CA ASP A 99 -22.90 -4.27 -21.36
C ASP A 99 -22.05 -3.63 -20.24
N ARG A 100 -21.31 -2.58 -20.60
CA ARG A 100 -20.42 -1.82 -19.70
C ARG A 100 -21.14 -1.32 -18.45
N TRP A 101 -22.36 -0.80 -18.59
CA TRP A 101 -23.07 -0.22 -17.45
C TRP A 101 -23.60 -1.29 -16.53
N LYS A 102 -24.21 -2.35 -17.09
CA LYS A 102 -24.68 -3.51 -16.30
C LYS A 102 -23.52 -4.21 -15.59
N ARG A 103 -22.36 -4.36 -16.25
CA ARG A 103 -21.13 -4.87 -15.62
C ARG A 103 -20.73 -4.04 -14.41
N ARG A 104 -20.70 -2.70 -14.55
CA ARG A 104 -20.36 -1.80 -13.44
C ARG A 104 -21.34 -1.93 -12.27
N TYR A 105 -22.63 -2.05 -12.54
CA TYR A 105 -23.64 -2.25 -11.49
C TYR A 105 -23.52 -3.62 -10.84
N ALA A 106 -23.29 -4.69 -11.60
CA ALA A 106 -23.08 -6.03 -11.07
C ALA A 106 -21.88 -6.07 -10.12
N VAL A 107 -20.73 -5.49 -10.53
CA VAL A 107 -19.54 -5.34 -9.67
C VAL A 107 -19.85 -4.48 -8.44
N LYS A 108 -20.64 -3.42 -8.58
CA LYS A 108 -21.04 -2.57 -7.45
C LYS A 108 -21.89 -3.34 -6.43
N THR A 109 -22.77 -4.24 -6.88
CA THR A 109 -23.60 -5.06 -5.98
C THR A 109 -22.74 -5.99 -5.13
N ILE A 110 -21.72 -6.61 -5.72
CA ILE A 110 -20.80 -7.52 -5.01
C ILE A 110 -19.69 -6.80 -4.26
N SER A 111 -19.49 -5.49 -4.45
CA SER A 111 -18.39 -4.72 -3.86
C SER A 111 -18.25 -4.83 -2.35
N LYS A 112 -19.37 -4.92 -1.61
CA LYS A 112 -19.36 -5.09 -0.15
C LYS A 112 -18.78 -6.44 0.27
N ARG A 113 -19.13 -7.51 -0.46
CA ARG A 113 -18.58 -8.86 -0.24
C ARG A 113 -17.10 -8.90 -0.60
N ILE A 114 -16.72 -8.27 -1.72
CA ILE A 114 -15.32 -8.13 -2.10
C ILE A 114 -14.53 -7.44 -0.98
N ALA A 115 -15.01 -6.31 -0.47
CA ALA A 115 -14.31 -5.58 0.59
C ALA A 115 -14.17 -6.42 1.87
N ALA A 116 -15.23 -7.14 2.28
CA ALA A 116 -15.22 -7.98 3.47
C ALA A 116 -14.27 -9.18 3.37
N ASN A 117 -14.13 -9.75 2.17
CA ASN A 117 -13.33 -10.96 1.91
C ASN A 117 -11.99 -10.63 1.24
N SER A 118 -11.46 -9.44 1.48
CA SER A 118 -10.21 -8.99 0.87
C SER A 118 -9.25 -8.41 1.89
N VAL A 119 -7.96 -8.59 1.61
CA VAL A 119 -6.87 -7.97 2.37
C VAL A 119 -6.11 -7.04 1.44
N ASN A 120 -5.74 -5.87 1.96
CA ASN A 120 -4.89 -4.94 1.25
C ASN A 120 -3.46 -5.09 1.76
N ILE A 121 -2.53 -5.36 0.85
CA ILE A 121 -1.11 -5.49 1.15
C ILE A 121 -0.38 -4.31 0.54
N GLN A 122 0.48 -3.70 1.35
CA GLN A 122 1.35 -2.60 0.96
C GLN A 122 2.70 -3.17 0.55
N PHE A 123 3.11 -2.89 -0.68
CA PHE A 123 4.41 -3.32 -1.20
C PHE A 123 5.37 -2.15 -1.23
N GLU A 124 6.47 -2.33 -0.52
CA GLU A 124 7.59 -1.42 -0.54
C GLU A 124 8.64 -1.86 -1.56
N LYS A 125 9.45 -0.92 -2.06
CA LYS A 125 10.43 -1.19 -3.12
C LYS A 125 11.52 -2.20 -2.73
N TRP A 126 11.81 -2.30 -1.44
CA TRP A 126 12.82 -3.21 -0.89
C TRP A 126 12.27 -4.60 -0.54
N MET A 127 10.95 -4.79 -0.57
CA MET A 127 10.38 -6.11 -0.32
C MET A 127 10.79 -7.07 -1.45
N PRO A 128 11.30 -8.26 -1.11
CA PRO A 128 11.67 -9.26 -2.12
C PRO A 128 10.45 -9.88 -2.79
N VAL A 129 9.27 -9.76 -2.16
CA VAL A 129 8.01 -10.35 -2.60
C VAL A 129 7.26 -9.38 -3.50
N ARG A 130 6.84 -9.85 -4.66
CA ARG A 130 5.98 -9.11 -5.57
C ARG A 130 4.53 -9.53 -5.42
N PRO A 131 3.58 -8.67 -5.82
CA PRO A 131 2.16 -9.01 -5.78
C PRO A 131 1.81 -10.29 -6.56
N ASP A 132 2.54 -10.59 -7.62
CA ASP A 132 2.31 -11.79 -8.43
C ASP A 132 2.74 -13.08 -7.71
N ASP A 133 3.72 -13.01 -6.79
CA ASP A 133 4.20 -14.18 -6.02
C ASP A 133 3.18 -14.64 -4.97
N LEU A 134 2.28 -13.74 -4.54
CA LEU A 134 1.19 -14.04 -3.61
C LEU A 134 -0.11 -14.44 -4.32
N THR A 135 -0.15 -14.38 -5.65
CA THR A 135 -1.38 -14.58 -6.43
C THR A 135 -1.44 -16.01 -6.98
N THR A 136 -2.48 -16.79 -6.65
CA THR A 136 -2.70 -18.08 -7.33
C THR A 136 -3.20 -17.88 -8.76
N TYR A 137 -4.25 -17.06 -8.93
CA TYR A 137 -4.79 -16.71 -10.24
C TYR A 137 -5.53 -15.36 -10.21
N LYS A 138 -5.86 -14.84 -11.39
CA LYS A 138 -6.52 -13.53 -11.57
C LYS A 138 -7.88 -13.69 -12.23
N ILE A 139 -8.87 -12.97 -11.71
CA ILE A 139 -10.20 -12.84 -12.32
C ILE A 139 -10.33 -11.37 -12.78
N GLY A 140 -10.04 -11.10 -14.05
CA GLY A 140 -9.93 -9.73 -14.55
C GLY A 140 -8.84 -8.94 -13.82
N ASN A 141 -9.24 -7.91 -13.06
CA ASN A 141 -8.32 -7.10 -12.25
C ASN A 141 -8.21 -7.57 -10.79
N PHE A 142 -8.97 -8.59 -10.39
CA PHE A 142 -8.97 -9.10 -9.03
C PHE A 142 -7.90 -10.20 -8.89
N ARG A 143 -7.05 -10.08 -7.86
CA ARG A 143 -6.04 -11.09 -7.52
C ARG A 143 -6.58 -11.99 -6.43
N ILE A 144 -6.47 -13.30 -6.61
CA ILE A 144 -6.82 -14.28 -5.59
C ILE A 144 -5.57 -14.64 -4.81
N LEU A 145 -5.61 -14.48 -3.49
CA LEU A 145 -4.49 -14.79 -2.61
C LEU A 145 -4.27 -16.31 -2.57
N ASP A 146 -3.01 -16.73 -2.55
CA ASP A 146 -2.69 -18.15 -2.38
C ASP A 146 -3.01 -18.65 -0.97
N GLU A 147 -3.68 -19.81 -0.91
CA GLU A 147 -4.07 -20.51 0.31
C GLU A 147 -2.88 -20.81 1.22
N GLN A 148 -1.65 -20.81 0.70
CA GLN A 148 -0.44 -20.94 1.50
C GLN A 148 -0.24 -19.77 2.48
N PHE A 149 -0.74 -18.58 2.17
CA PHE A 149 -0.50 -17.35 2.94
C PHE A 149 -1.58 -17.03 3.98
N TYR A 150 -2.66 -17.82 4.08
CA TYR A 150 -3.72 -17.58 5.05
C TYR A 150 -4.35 -18.88 5.55
N ASP A 151 -4.80 -18.86 6.81
CA ASP A 151 -5.51 -19.98 7.42
C ASP A 151 -7.02 -19.91 7.23
N LYS A 152 -7.72 -21.02 7.56
CA LYS A 152 -9.19 -21.11 7.52
C LYS A 152 -9.90 -20.05 8.40
N GLU A 153 -9.17 -19.50 9.36
CA GLU A 153 -9.64 -18.43 10.26
C GLU A 153 -9.34 -17.03 9.71
N GLY A 154 -8.76 -16.90 8.52
CA GLY A 154 -8.43 -15.61 7.89
C GLY A 154 -7.18 -14.94 8.46
N VAL A 155 -6.42 -15.63 9.32
CA VAL A 155 -5.17 -15.14 9.88
C VAL A 155 -4.04 -15.41 8.89
N GLY A 156 -3.26 -14.38 8.55
CA GLY A 156 -2.09 -14.52 7.68
C GLY A 156 -1.06 -15.45 8.29
N ARG A 157 -0.60 -16.45 7.53
CA ARG A 157 0.49 -17.33 7.98
C ARG A 157 1.82 -16.60 7.80
N ASN A 158 2.66 -16.63 8.84
CA ASN A 158 4.07 -16.27 8.71
C ASN A 158 4.80 -17.37 7.93
N VAL A 159 4.70 -17.32 6.60
CA VAL A 159 5.43 -18.22 5.71
C VAL A 159 6.82 -17.65 5.47
N ASP A 160 7.82 -18.49 5.63
CA ASP A 160 9.23 -18.11 5.45
C ASP A 160 9.55 -17.99 3.95
N LEU A 161 9.66 -16.76 3.47
CA LEU A 161 9.82 -16.38 2.05
C LEU A 161 11.16 -16.82 1.42
N LYS A 162 12.03 -17.48 2.18
CA LYS A 162 13.34 -17.99 1.73
C LYS A 162 13.27 -19.35 1.03
N ASN A 163 12.14 -20.04 1.10
CA ASN A 163 11.95 -21.29 0.36
C ASN A 163 11.39 -20.97 -1.03
N PRO A 164 12.03 -21.42 -2.12
CA PRO A 164 11.56 -21.16 -3.48
C PRO A 164 10.20 -21.82 -3.67
N ILE A 165 9.16 -21.01 -3.87
CA ILE A 165 7.81 -21.48 -4.14
C ILE A 165 7.80 -22.03 -5.55
N SER A 166 7.80 -23.36 -5.65
CA SER A 166 7.60 -24.11 -6.88
C SER A 166 6.23 -23.76 -7.45
N GLY A 167 6.22 -22.96 -8.51
CA GLY A 167 5.04 -22.66 -9.31
C GLY A 167 5.45 -22.70 -10.78
N THR A 168 5.24 -23.84 -11.42
CA THR A 168 5.57 -24.14 -12.80
C THR A 168 5.03 -23.05 -13.74
N VAL A 169 5.94 -22.35 -14.44
CA VAL A 169 5.58 -21.59 -15.64
C VAL A 169 5.19 -22.62 -16.71
N ILE A 170 3.89 -22.76 -16.97
CA ILE A 170 3.43 -23.41 -18.20
C ILE A 170 3.39 -22.32 -19.26
N CYS A 171 4.34 -22.41 -20.20
CA CYS A 171 4.40 -21.65 -21.44
C CYS A 171 3.21 -21.99 -22.38
#